data_AF-A0A950MC31-F1
#
_entry.id   AF-A0A950MC31-F1
#
_cell.length_a   1.000
_cell.length_b   1.000
_cell.length_c   1.000
_cell.angle_alpha   90.00
_cell.angle_beta   90.00
_cell.angle_gamma   90.00
#
_symmetry.space_group_name_H-M   'P 1'
#
loop_
_entity.id
_entity.type
_entity.pdbx_description
1 polymer ?
#
loop_
_entity_poly.entity_id
_entity_poly.type
_entity_poly.pdbx_seq_one_letter_code
_entity_poly.pdbx_strand_id
1 'polypeptide(L)'
;MPSTVLQAVDTSSTAPADWAALYGELAIEGKIPNASGAQVDARNAVFRSMYLNLADLKQQIAASGQQPTHVTVYADVLAIPAGLSWLLAAGALVVYARRIEVDASASVLLDYRTSSTAALLVFCQEMQGALNVRAVTTSVSEQPVSFVVTAANANPGAAIKSVNGAPVMSAMTRAGGLPMTPTADFEMWLNNGFIYGTLLYDSQPDLALAILNWVKDWSATSPSLLGLFMRTTSLATLLAAQISARANGASFVPYLSNTVYTQLASAYVDQARQYESDYIA
;
A
#
# COMPACT_ATOMS: atom_id res chain seq x y z
N MET A 1 -53.23 0.94 0.11
CA MET A 1 -52.01 1.59 0.63
C MET A 1 -50.87 1.21 -0.30
N PRO A 2 -50.14 2.16 -0.92
CA PRO A 2 -49.09 1.82 -1.86
C PRO A 2 -47.80 1.47 -1.10
N SER A 3 -47.26 0.28 -1.37
CA SER A 3 -45.94 -0.16 -0.91
C SER A 3 -44.85 0.61 -1.64
N THR A 4 -44.15 1.49 -0.92
CA THR A 4 -42.94 2.13 -1.40
C THR A 4 -41.79 1.14 -1.33
N VAL A 5 -41.37 0.63 -2.48
CA VAL A 5 -40.12 -0.12 -2.64
C VAL A 5 -38.98 0.88 -2.44
N LEU A 6 -38.21 0.70 -1.37
CA LEU A 6 -36.92 1.38 -1.17
C LEU A 6 -36.00 0.91 -2.30
N GLN A 7 -35.76 1.78 -3.28
CA GLN A 7 -34.69 1.59 -4.25
C GLN A 7 -33.36 1.63 -3.51
N ALA A 8 -32.56 0.58 -3.68
CA ALA A 8 -31.16 0.57 -3.29
C ALA A 8 -30.46 1.73 -4.01
N VAL A 9 -29.87 2.63 -3.24
CA VAL A 9 -28.94 3.62 -3.76
C VAL A 9 -27.70 2.87 -4.20
N ASP A 10 -27.54 2.76 -5.51
CA ASP A 10 -26.34 2.22 -6.15
C ASP A 10 -25.19 3.20 -5.85
N THR A 11 -24.30 2.84 -4.92
CA THR A 11 -23.19 3.70 -4.49
C THR A 11 -21.90 3.50 -5.31
N SER A 12 -21.94 2.80 -6.45
CA SER A 12 -20.73 2.65 -7.28
C SER A 12 -20.69 3.69 -8.39
N SER A 13 -20.22 4.90 -8.07
CA SER A 13 -19.82 5.89 -9.05
C SER A 13 -18.88 6.92 -8.41
N THR A 14 -17.69 6.50 -8.00
CA THR A 14 -16.56 7.42 -7.85
C THR A 14 -15.74 7.35 -9.14
N ALA A 15 -15.54 8.51 -9.79
CA ALA A 15 -14.58 8.67 -10.87
C ALA A 15 -13.21 8.08 -10.45
N PRO A 16 -12.36 7.60 -11.38
CA PRO A 16 -11.01 7.14 -11.01
C PRO A 16 -10.32 8.27 -10.23
N ALA A 17 -9.98 7.99 -8.97
CA ALA A 17 -9.31 8.95 -8.13
C ALA A 17 -7.92 9.21 -8.73
N ASP A 18 -7.57 10.48 -8.92
CA ASP A 18 -6.19 10.84 -9.27
C ASP A 18 -5.31 10.65 -8.04
N TRP A 19 -4.89 9.39 -7.83
CA TRP A 19 -4.06 8.99 -6.71
C TRP A 19 -2.72 9.73 -6.69
N ALA A 20 -2.18 10.04 -7.87
CA ALA A 20 -0.92 10.77 -7.99
C ALA A 20 -1.06 12.20 -7.45
N ALA A 21 -2.11 12.92 -7.86
CA ALA A 21 -2.40 14.26 -7.36
C ALA A 21 -2.70 14.24 -5.86
N LEU A 22 -3.60 13.35 -5.40
CA LEU A 22 -3.97 13.23 -4.00
C LEU A 22 -2.73 13.05 -3.09
N TYR A 23 -1.88 12.07 -3.40
CA TYR A 23 -0.70 11.83 -2.58
C TYR A 23 0.39 12.88 -2.76
N GLY A 24 0.50 13.50 -3.93
CA GLY A 24 1.40 14.63 -4.16
C GLY A 24 1.07 15.83 -3.29
N GLU A 25 -0.21 16.20 -3.22
CA GLU A 25 -0.70 17.32 -2.40
C GLU A 25 -0.49 17.05 -0.90
N LEU A 26 -0.86 15.86 -0.43
CA LEU A 26 -0.65 15.46 0.98
C LEU A 26 0.83 15.46 1.37
N ALA A 27 1.72 15.07 0.47
CA ALA A 27 3.17 15.11 0.72
C ALA A 27 3.67 16.54 0.99
N ILE A 28 3.17 17.49 0.19
CA ILE A 28 3.54 18.91 0.27
C ILE A 28 2.95 19.53 1.54
N GLU A 29 1.65 19.36 1.77
CA GLU A 29 0.95 19.90 2.93
C GLU A 29 1.52 19.34 4.24
N GLY A 30 1.66 18.03 4.32
CA GLY A 30 2.17 17.33 5.50
C GLY A 30 3.68 17.41 5.69
N LYS A 31 4.43 18.02 4.75
CA LYS A 31 5.90 18.10 4.73
C LYS A 31 6.56 16.74 5.00
N ILE A 32 6.08 15.71 4.32
CA ILE A 32 6.44 14.32 4.64
C ILE A 32 7.92 14.08 4.26
N PRO A 33 8.80 13.72 5.21
CA PRO A 33 10.20 13.50 4.92
C PRO A 33 10.35 12.24 4.07
N ASN A 34 11.19 12.31 3.03
CA ASN A 34 11.45 11.19 2.12
C ASN A 34 10.13 10.53 1.66
N ALA A 35 9.18 11.34 1.19
CA ALA A 35 7.85 10.87 0.76
C ALA A 35 7.93 9.75 -0.30
N SER A 36 8.96 9.81 -1.16
CA SER A 36 9.28 8.80 -2.17
C SER A 36 10.77 8.46 -2.15
N GLY A 37 11.12 7.39 -2.87
CA GLY A 37 12.50 6.95 -3.07
C GLY A 37 12.61 6.02 -4.27
N ALA A 38 13.73 6.12 -4.98
CA ALA A 38 14.10 5.23 -6.07
C ALA A 38 15.60 4.93 -5.97
N GLN A 39 15.94 3.66 -5.93
CA GLN A 39 17.32 3.18 -5.95
C GLN A 39 17.42 2.12 -7.02
N VAL A 40 18.38 2.25 -7.94
CA VAL A 40 18.63 1.28 -9.00
C VAL A 40 20.12 1.01 -9.06
N ASP A 41 20.49 -0.24 -8.80
CA ASP A 41 21.85 -0.75 -8.94
C ASP A 41 21.86 -2.00 -9.87
N ALA A 42 23.04 -2.59 -10.07
CA ALA A 42 23.21 -3.73 -10.97
C ALA A 42 22.42 -4.98 -10.58
N ARG A 43 22.02 -5.12 -9.31
CA ARG A 43 21.34 -6.28 -8.75
C ARG A 43 19.92 -5.97 -8.29
N ASN A 44 19.69 -4.80 -7.72
CA ASN A 44 18.43 -4.43 -7.08
C ASN A 44 17.90 -3.12 -7.65
N ALA A 45 16.58 -3.05 -7.81
CA ALA A 45 15.85 -1.80 -7.91
C ALA A 45 14.79 -1.75 -6.83
N VAL A 46 14.73 -0.66 -6.07
CA VAL A 46 13.74 -0.43 -5.02
C VAL A 46 13.03 0.88 -5.31
N PHE A 47 11.71 0.82 -5.41
CA PHE A 47 10.86 1.98 -5.62
C PHE A 47 9.86 2.10 -4.49
N ARG A 48 9.70 3.32 -3.98
CA ARG A 48 8.83 3.63 -2.84
C ARG A 48 8.11 4.94 -3.05
N SER A 49 6.79 4.94 -2.94
CA SER A 49 5.92 6.13 -2.95
C SER A 49 4.50 5.69 -2.62
N MET A 50 3.61 6.57 -2.15
CA MET A 50 2.20 6.17 -1.96
C MET A 50 1.51 5.82 -3.27
N TYR A 51 1.87 6.48 -4.37
CA TYR A 51 1.46 6.11 -5.72
C TYR A 51 2.67 5.80 -6.58
N LEU A 52 2.62 4.69 -7.32
CA LEU A 52 3.60 4.31 -8.33
C LEU A 52 2.88 3.81 -9.59
N ASN A 53 3.49 4.05 -10.76
CA ASN A 53 3.06 3.48 -12.03
C ASN A 53 4.13 2.51 -12.54
N LEU A 54 3.73 1.27 -12.84
CA LEU A 54 4.67 0.21 -13.20
C LEU A 54 5.38 0.46 -14.55
N ALA A 55 4.78 1.20 -15.48
CA ALA A 55 5.44 1.61 -16.73
C ALA A 55 6.59 2.61 -16.46
N ASP A 56 6.35 3.59 -15.58
CA ASP A 56 7.37 4.58 -15.20
C ASP A 56 8.55 3.89 -14.51
N LEU A 57 8.30 2.90 -13.64
CA LEU A 57 9.35 2.12 -13.00
C LEU A 57 10.20 1.38 -14.04
N LYS A 58 9.56 0.73 -15.01
CA LYS A 58 10.25 0.03 -16.10
C LYS A 58 11.11 0.99 -16.93
N GLN A 59 10.60 2.20 -17.21
CA GLN A 59 11.34 3.25 -17.90
C GLN A 59 12.53 3.75 -17.09
N GLN A 60 12.37 3.96 -15.78
CA GLN A 60 13.46 4.38 -14.89
C GLN A 60 14.59 3.35 -14.83
N ILE A 61 14.26 2.05 -14.74
CA ILE A 61 15.26 0.98 -14.82
C ILE A 61 15.99 1.03 -16.17
N ALA A 62 15.26 1.13 -17.29
CA ALA A 62 15.88 1.19 -18.61
C ALA A 62 16.81 2.41 -18.77
N ALA A 63 16.37 3.57 -18.27
CA ALA A 63 17.15 4.82 -18.32
C ALA A 63 18.41 4.77 -17.44
N SER A 64 18.43 3.94 -16.39
CA SER A 64 19.61 3.78 -15.52
C SER A 64 20.77 3.02 -16.20
N GLY A 65 20.51 2.31 -17.29
CA GLY A 65 21.47 1.40 -17.93
C GLY A 65 21.78 0.12 -17.12
N GLN A 66 21.14 -0.07 -15.96
CA GLN A 66 21.26 -1.26 -15.14
C GLN A 66 20.25 -2.35 -15.54
N GLN A 67 20.55 -3.59 -15.17
CA GLN A 67 19.65 -4.74 -15.34
C GLN A 67 19.48 -5.47 -14.00
N PRO A 68 18.78 -4.85 -13.03
CA PRO A 68 18.58 -5.45 -11.72
C PRO A 68 17.84 -6.77 -11.85
N THR A 69 18.28 -7.77 -11.09
CA THR A 69 17.63 -9.09 -11.01
C THR A 69 16.50 -9.09 -9.99
N HIS A 70 16.43 -8.11 -9.10
CA HIS A 70 15.40 -8.00 -8.06
C HIS A 70 14.79 -6.61 -8.10
N VAL A 71 13.51 -6.51 -8.44
CA VAL A 71 12.76 -5.25 -8.43
C VAL A 71 11.74 -5.32 -7.29
N THR A 72 11.85 -4.42 -6.33
CA THR A 72 10.94 -4.31 -5.19
C THR A 72 10.15 -3.01 -5.27
N VAL A 73 8.83 -3.13 -5.15
CA VAL A 73 7.90 -2.00 -5.25
C VAL A 73 7.14 -1.90 -3.94
N TYR A 74 7.25 -0.74 -3.29
CA TYR A 74 6.52 -0.39 -2.08
C TYR A 74 5.56 0.77 -2.39
N ALA A 75 4.27 0.47 -2.41
CA ALA A 75 3.23 1.45 -2.70
C ALA A 75 2.03 1.35 -1.76
N ASP A 76 1.22 2.40 -1.72
CA ASP A 76 -0.18 2.23 -1.32
C ASP A 76 -1.02 1.83 -2.54
N VAL A 77 -0.91 2.59 -3.64
CA VAL A 77 -1.52 2.31 -4.93
C VAL A 77 -0.44 2.04 -5.98
N LEU A 78 -0.51 0.88 -6.65
CA LEU A 78 0.26 0.58 -7.85
C LEU A 78 -0.65 0.55 -9.07
N ALA A 79 -0.43 1.47 -10.01
CA ALA A 79 -1.07 1.46 -11.32
C ALA A 79 -0.29 0.59 -12.32
N ILE A 80 -0.99 -0.28 -13.03
CA ILE A 80 -0.46 -1.11 -14.10
C ILE A 80 -1.23 -0.78 -15.38
N PRO A 81 -0.67 0.09 -16.25
CA PRO A 81 -1.40 0.63 -17.39
C PRO A 81 -1.66 -0.40 -18.49
N ALA A 82 -2.62 -0.07 -19.35
CA ALA A 82 -3.06 -0.95 -20.43
C ALA A 82 -1.90 -1.37 -21.34
N GLY A 83 -1.88 -2.64 -21.73
CA GLY A 83 -0.88 -3.19 -22.66
C GLY A 83 0.54 -3.29 -22.09
N LEU A 84 0.78 -2.93 -20.83
CA LEU A 84 2.08 -3.14 -20.20
C LEU A 84 2.44 -4.64 -20.23
N SER A 85 3.63 -4.95 -20.73
CA SER A 85 4.22 -6.28 -20.64
C SER A 85 5.58 -6.20 -19.96
N TRP A 86 5.75 -6.92 -18.84
CA TRP A 86 7.03 -7.01 -18.14
C TRP A 86 7.60 -8.42 -18.24
N LEU A 87 8.74 -8.57 -18.93
CA LEU A 87 9.48 -9.82 -19.02
C LEU A 87 10.44 -9.95 -17.84
N LEU A 88 10.34 -11.06 -17.11
CA LEU A 88 11.27 -11.47 -16.07
C LEU A 88 12.01 -12.72 -16.55
N ALA A 89 13.22 -12.52 -17.08
CA ALA A 89 14.16 -13.58 -17.44
C ALA A 89 15.25 -13.60 -16.36
N ALA A 90 15.25 -14.63 -15.52
CA ALA A 90 16.17 -14.78 -14.39
C ALA A 90 16.11 -13.66 -13.32
N GLY A 91 14.93 -13.07 -13.07
CA GLY A 91 14.74 -12.03 -12.06
C GLY A 91 13.39 -12.08 -11.35
N ALA A 92 13.28 -11.33 -10.25
CA ALA A 92 12.09 -11.28 -9.42
C ALA A 92 11.47 -9.87 -9.41
N LEU A 93 10.14 -9.81 -9.50
CA LEU A 93 9.35 -8.62 -9.18
C LEU A 93 8.59 -8.90 -7.88
N VAL A 94 8.80 -8.06 -6.86
CA VAL A 94 8.15 -8.16 -5.56
C VAL A 94 7.34 -6.89 -5.34
N VAL A 95 6.02 -7.02 -5.24
CA VAL A 95 5.08 -5.90 -5.10
C VAL A 95 4.42 -5.94 -3.75
N TYR A 96 4.56 -4.86 -3.01
CA TYR A 96 3.82 -4.55 -1.79
C TYR A 96 2.96 -3.32 -2.05
N ALA A 97 1.67 -3.52 -2.29
CA ALA A 97 0.76 -2.42 -2.56
C ALA A 97 -0.60 -2.74 -1.95
N ARG A 98 -1.13 -1.87 -1.08
CA ARG A 98 -2.47 -2.07 -0.50
C ARG A 98 -3.49 -2.25 -1.63
N ARG A 99 -3.42 -1.38 -2.63
CA ARG A 99 -4.28 -1.36 -3.81
C ARG A 99 -3.47 -1.51 -5.09
N ILE A 100 -3.94 -2.35 -6.00
CA ILE A 100 -3.39 -2.48 -7.35
C ILE A 100 -4.50 -2.20 -8.37
N GLU A 101 -4.24 -1.30 -9.31
CA GLU A 101 -5.16 -0.97 -10.40
C GLU A 101 -4.57 -1.48 -11.72
N VAL A 102 -5.20 -2.52 -12.27
CA VAL A 102 -4.75 -3.18 -13.49
C VAL A 102 -5.68 -2.83 -14.64
N ASP A 103 -5.14 -2.14 -15.63
CA ASP A 103 -5.84 -1.84 -16.87
C ASP A 103 -5.81 -3.02 -17.85
N ALA A 104 -6.66 -2.92 -18.88
CA ALA A 104 -6.87 -3.99 -19.85
C ALA A 104 -5.55 -4.46 -20.51
N SER A 105 -5.41 -5.78 -20.66
CA SER A 105 -4.30 -6.45 -21.36
C SER A 105 -2.90 -6.32 -20.74
N ALA A 106 -2.77 -5.77 -19.53
CA ALA A 106 -1.50 -5.82 -18.80
C ALA A 106 -1.08 -7.26 -18.46
N SER A 107 0.22 -7.53 -18.53
CA SER A 107 0.77 -8.86 -18.25
C SER A 107 2.21 -8.87 -17.71
N VAL A 108 2.53 -9.88 -16.91
CA VAL A 108 3.91 -10.25 -16.55
C VAL A 108 4.25 -11.58 -17.22
N LEU A 109 5.40 -11.65 -17.88
CA LEU A 109 5.93 -12.85 -18.52
C LEU A 109 7.11 -13.39 -17.72
N LEU A 110 6.99 -14.60 -17.20
CA LEU A 110 8.05 -15.33 -16.52
C LEU A 110 8.71 -16.28 -17.52
N ASP A 111 9.99 -16.06 -17.81
CA ASP A 111 10.73 -16.91 -18.74
C ASP A 111 11.68 -17.85 -18.00
N TYR A 112 11.33 -19.14 -18.03
CA TYR A 112 12.07 -20.22 -17.38
C TYR A 112 12.98 -21.01 -18.32
N ARG A 113 13.02 -20.67 -19.61
CA ARG A 113 13.74 -21.47 -20.62
C ARG A 113 15.25 -21.47 -20.40
N THR A 114 15.79 -20.41 -19.82
CA THR A 114 17.23 -20.26 -19.55
C THR A 114 17.58 -20.26 -18.06
N SER A 115 16.62 -19.98 -17.17
CA SER A 115 16.83 -19.95 -15.71
C SER A 115 15.53 -20.26 -14.97
N SER A 116 15.60 -21.01 -13.86
CA SER A 116 14.44 -21.27 -13.00
C SER A 116 14.11 -20.14 -12.00
N THR A 117 14.90 -19.05 -11.99
CA THR A 117 14.85 -18.02 -10.94
C THR A 117 13.81 -16.91 -11.15
N ALA A 118 13.09 -16.90 -12.28
CA ALA A 118 12.06 -15.90 -12.52
C ALA A 118 10.91 -16.00 -11.50
N ALA A 119 10.53 -14.90 -10.87
CA ALA A 119 9.48 -14.93 -9.86
C ALA A 119 8.65 -13.65 -9.83
N LEU A 120 7.36 -13.79 -9.53
CA LEU A 120 6.48 -12.69 -9.19
C LEU A 120 5.91 -12.93 -7.80
N LEU A 121 6.10 -11.98 -6.90
CA LEU A 121 5.48 -11.95 -5.59
C LEU A 121 4.59 -10.71 -5.51
N VAL A 122 3.33 -10.89 -5.11
CA VAL A 122 2.35 -9.80 -4.99
C VAL A 122 1.65 -9.90 -3.64
N PHE A 123 1.68 -8.81 -2.88
CA PHE A 123 0.95 -8.63 -1.64
C PHE A 123 -0.01 -7.45 -1.81
N CYS A 124 -1.31 -7.72 -1.72
CA CYS A 124 -2.34 -6.73 -2.03
C CYS A 124 -3.65 -7.01 -1.30
N GLN A 125 -4.32 -5.96 -0.79
CA GLN A 125 -5.63 -6.06 -0.16
C GLN A 125 -6.78 -5.79 -1.15
N GLU A 126 -6.61 -4.81 -2.04
CA GLU A 126 -7.63 -4.35 -2.98
C GLU A 126 -7.11 -4.40 -4.41
N MET A 127 -7.86 -5.00 -5.33
CA MET A 127 -7.47 -5.01 -6.73
C MET A 127 -8.63 -4.57 -7.62
N GLN A 128 -8.37 -3.59 -8.47
CA GLN A 128 -9.22 -3.25 -9.60
C GLN A 128 -8.64 -3.94 -10.84
N GLY A 129 -9.48 -4.71 -11.54
CA GLY A 129 -9.04 -5.56 -12.63
C GLY A 129 -8.33 -6.84 -12.14
N ALA A 130 -7.57 -7.47 -13.03
CA ALA A 130 -6.83 -8.69 -12.74
C ALA A 130 -5.51 -8.70 -13.53
N LEU A 131 -4.42 -9.11 -12.87
CA LEU A 131 -3.11 -9.19 -13.52
C LEU A 131 -2.92 -10.57 -14.15
N ASN A 132 -2.77 -10.58 -15.48
CA ASN A 132 -2.42 -11.79 -16.21
C ASN A 132 -0.93 -12.09 -16.06
N VAL A 133 -0.59 -13.33 -15.72
CA VAL A 133 0.79 -13.77 -15.63
C VAL A 133 0.96 -14.99 -16.50
N ARG A 134 1.94 -14.95 -17.40
CA ARG A 134 2.25 -16.06 -18.32
C ARG A 134 3.62 -16.57 -17.98
N ALA A 135 3.77 -17.88 -17.95
CA ALA A 135 5.04 -18.54 -17.75
C ALA A 135 5.37 -19.41 -18.95
N VAL A 136 6.60 -19.31 -19.43
CA VAL A 136 7.14 -20.19 -20.47
C VAL A 136 8.26 -21.03 -19.93
N THR A 137 8.18 -22.35 -20.13
CA THR A 137 9.18 -23.33 -19.68
C THR A 137 9.35 -24.46 -20.70
N THR A 138 10.46 -25.20 -20.62
CA THR A 138 10.71 -26.40 -21.43
C THR A 138 10.21 -27.68 -20.78
N SER A 139 9.83 -27.63 -19.50
CA SER A 139 9.48 -28.78 -18.66
C SER A 139 7.99 -29.20 -18.73
N VAL A 140 7.15 -28.41 -19.39
CA VAL A 140 5.70 -28.65 -19.50
C VAL A 140 5.29 -28.55 -20.98
N SER A 141 4.45 -29.47 -21.44
CA SER A 141 4.06 -29.58 -22.86
C SER A 141 3.08 -28.49 -23.32
N GLU A 142 2.13 -28.11 -22.47
CA GLU A 142 1.18 -27.03 -22.76
C GLU A 142 1.77 -25.68 -22.34
N GLN A 143 1.88 -24.75 -23.28
CA GLN A 143 2.52 -23.44 -23.10
C GLN A 143 1.69 -22.34 -23.77
N PRO A 144 1.69 -21.09 -23.24
CA PRO A 144 2.23 -20.70 -21.94
C PRO A 144 1.32 -21.14 -20.78
N VAL A 145 1.92 -21.49 -19.64
CA VAL A 145 1.15 -21.69 -18.41
C VAL A 145 0.64 -20.33 -17.94
N SER A 146 -0.67 -20.18 -17.79
CA SER A 146 -1.31 -18.90 -17.47
C SER A 146 -1.86 -18.89 -16.04
N PHE A 147 -1.63 -17.77 -15.36
CA PHE A 147 -2.16 -17.48 -14.03
C PHE A 147 -2.87 -16.13 -14.05
N VAL A 148 -3.81 -15.96 -13.12
CA VAL A 148 -4.51 -14.70 -12.92
C VAL A 148 -4.38 -14.31 -11.45
N VAL A 149 -3.75 -13.17 -11.19
CA VAL A 149 -3.67 -12.59 -9.85
C VAL A 149 -4.87 -11.65 -9.65
N THR A 150 -5.56 -11.83 -8.54
CA THR A 150 -6.76 -11.07 -8.13
C THR A 150 -6.64 -10.70 -6.65
N ALA A 151 -7.50 -9.81 -6.15
CA ALA A 151 -7.55 -9.51 -4.71
C ALA A 151 -7.74 -10.78 -3.84
N ALA A 152 -8.51 -11.76 -4.33
CA ALA A 152 -8.82 -12.98 -3.59
C ALA A 152 -7.62 -13.90 -3.35
N ASN A 153 -6.59 -13.85 -4.20
CA ASN A 153 -5.38 -14.67 -4.06
C ASN A 153 -4.13 -13.86 -3.68
N ALA A 154 -4.16 -12.53 -3.79
CA ALA A 154 -3.05 -11.65 -3.43
C ALA A 154 -3.05 -11.18 -1.97
N ASN A 155 -4.08 -11.52 -1.17
CA ASN A 155 -4.14 -11.23 0.28
C ASN A 155 -4.10 -12.56 1.08
N PRO A 156 -3.11 -12.82 1.95
CA PRO A 156 -2.03 -11.93 2.34
C PRO A 156 -0.93 -11.78 1.28
N GLY A 157 -0.78 -12.73 0.35
CA GLY A 157 0.16 -12.66 -0.75
C GLY A 157 0.05 -13.84 -1.71
N ALA A 158 0.56 -13.68 -2.93
CA ALA A 158 0.72 -14.72 -3.94
C ALA A 158 2.16 -14.74 -4.47
N ALA A 159 2.72 -15.94 -4.67
CA ALA A 159 3.98 -16.15 -5.38
C ALA A 159 3.74 -17.02 -6.60
N ILE A 160 4.23 -16.58 -7.76
CA ILE A 160 4.35 -17.36 -8.98
C ILE A 160 5.84 -17.59 -9.25
N LYS A 161 6.28 -18.84 -9.18
CA LYS A 161 7.69 -19.24 -9.32
C LYS A 161 7.81 -20.64 -9.89
N SER A 162 9.03 -21.04 -10.29
CA SER A 162 9.31 -22.43 -10.67
C SER A 162 9.46 -23.32 -9.43
N VAL A 163 8.76 -24.45 -9.41
CA VAL A 163 8.89 -25.52 -8.40
C VAL A 163 9.09 -26.83 -9.16
N ASN A 164 10.23 -27.50 -8.93
CA ASN A 164 10.62 -28.71 -9.65
C ASN A 164 10.52 -28.56 -11.19
N GLY A 165 10.87 -27.37 -11.69
CA GLY A 165 10.83 -27.03 -13.11
C GLY A 165 9.47 -26.56 -13.62
N ALA A 166 8.37 -26.75 -12.90
CA ALA A 166 7.04 -26.30 -13.32
C ALA A 166 6.68 -24.94 -12.70
N PRO A 167 6.08 -24.00 -13.46
CA PRO A 167 5.52 -22.78 -12.89
C PRO A 167 4.34 -23.12 -11.96
N VAL A 168 4.35 -22.56 -10.75
CA VAL A 168 3.30 -22.76 -9.75
C VAL A 168 2.93 -21.44 -9.10
N MET A 169 1.64 -21.17 -8.94
CA MET A 169 1.12 -20.12 -8.07
C MET A 169 0.83 -20.70 -6.69
N SER A 170 1.34 -20.05 -5.64
CA SER A 170 1.19 -20.47 -4.25
C SER A 170 0.81 -19.28 -3.38
N ALA A 171 -0.06 -19.52 -2.39
CA ALA A 171 -0.40 -18.51 -1.39
C ALA A 171 0.81 -18.22 -0.48
N MET A 172 0.92 -16.97 -0.03
CA MET A 172 1.98 -16.51 0.87
C MET A 172 1.38 -15.90 2.14
N THR A 173 2.10 -16.01 3.24
CA THR A 173 1.88 -15.20 4.43
C THR A 173 2.69 -13.91 4.32
N ARG A 174 2.28 -12.85 5.01
CA ARG A 174 3.08 -11.60 5.11
C ARG A 174 4.49 -11.86 5.62
N ALA A 175 4.63 -12.71 6.65
CA ALA A 175 5.93 -13.12 7.18
C ALA A 175 6.81 -13.82 6.11
N GLY A 176 6.20 -14.62 5.22
CA GLY A 176 6.90 -15.24 4.10
C GLY A 176 7.33 -14.28 2.99
N GLY A 177 6.81 -13.05 2.98
CA GLY A 177 7.25 -11.97 2.09
C GLY A 177 8.45 -11.19 2.62
N LEU A 178 8.66 -11.18 3.94
CA LEU A 178 9.72 -10.36 4.52
C LEU A 178 11.11 -10.99 4.37
N PRO A 179 12.14 -10.16 4.12
CA PRO A 179 13.51 -10.56 4.44
C PRO A 179 13.65 -10.85 5.94
N MET A 180 14.67 -11.61 6.33
CA MET A 180 14.92 -11.94 7.75
C MET A 180 14.99 -10.71 8.67
N THR A 181 15.45 -9.58 8.12
CA THR A 181 15.40 -8.26 8.78
C THR A 181 14.75 -7.27 7.83
N PRO A 182 13.75 -6.49 8.28
CA PRO A 182 13.18 -5.40 7.48
C PRO A 182 14.25 -4.45 6.94
N THR A 183 14.13 -4.03 5.68
CA THR A 183 15.03 -3.05 5.09
C THR A 183 14.63 -1.64 5.47
N ALA A 184 15.57 -0.68 5.40
CA ALA A 184 15.28 0.72 5.66
C ALA A 184 14.13 1.26 4.79
N ASP A 185 14.07 0.89 3.50
CA ASP A 185 12.97 1.27 2.61
C ASP A 185 11.62 0.68 3.03
N PHE A 186 11.60 -0.57 3.52
CA PHE A 186 10.39 -1.20 4.03
C PHE A 186 9.86 -0.46 5.26
N GLU A 187 10.73 -0.16 6.22
CA GLU A 187 10.35 0.58 7.43
C GLU A 187 9.90 2.01 7.09
N MET A 188 10.61 2.68 6.17
CA MET A 188 10.28 4.03 5.74
C MET A 188 8.96 4.07 4.96
N TRP A 189 8.65 3.03 4.17
CA TRP A 189 7.36 2.89 3.50
C TRP A 189 6.21 2.76 4.49
N LEU A 190 6.34 1.90 5.50
CA LEU A 190 5.30 1.73 6.51
C LEU A 190 5.10 3.00 7.35
N ASN A 191 6.19 3.70 7.71
CA ASN A 191 6.09 4.98 8.40
C ASN A 191 5.41 6.05 7.53
N ASN A 192 5.72 6.11 6.23
CA ASN A 192 5.00 7.01 5.32
C ASN A 192 3.52 6.63 5.28
N GLY A 193 3.17 5.36 5.08
CA GLY A 193 1.78 4.90 5.11
C GLY A 193 1.05 5.34 6.38
N PHE A 194 1.69 5.21 7.55
CA PHE A 194 1.13 5.73 8.80
C PHE A 194 0.86 7.24 8.75
N ILE A 195 1.85 8.05 8.32
CA ILE A 195 1.70 9.51 8.22
C ILE A 195 0.56 9.89 7.28
N TYR A 196 0.52 9.33 6.06
CA TYR A 196 -0.58 9.59 5.12
C TYR A 196 -1.94 9.16 5.67
N GLY A 197 -2.01 8.00 6.33
CA GLY A 197 -3.22 7.56 7.01
C GLY A 197 -3.68 8.56 8.09
N THR A 198 -2.74 9.18 8.82
CA THR A 198 -3.09 10.22 9.81
C THR A 198 -3.52 11.55 9.19
N LEU A 199 -2.93 11.96 8.05
CA LEU A 199 -3.33 13.20 7.35
C LEU A 199 -4.73 13.08 6.73
N LEU A 200 -5.10 11.86 6.32
CA LEU A 200 -6.42 11.56 5.74
C LEU A 200 -7.51 11.30 6.78
N TYR A 201 -7.16 11.31 8.08
CA TYR A 201 -8.01 10.82 9.17
C TYR A 201 -9.42 11.44 9.19
N ASP A 202 -9.50 12.77 9.01
CA ASP A 202 -10.78 13.49 9.02
C ASP A 202 -11.40 13.67 7.63
N SER A 203 -10.56 13.82 6.59
CA SER A 203 -11.01 14.17 5.23
C SER A 203 -11.44 12.95 4.40
N GLN A 204 -10.78 11.81 4.57
CA GLN A 204 -11.08 10.56 3.88
C GLN A 204 -10.97 9.37 4.86
N PRO A 205 -11.87 9.26 5.84
CA PRO A 205 -11.75 8.33 6.96
C PRO A 205 -11.69 6.85 6.54
N ASP A 206 -12.40 6.45 5.48
CA ASP A 206 -12.37 5.07 4.99
C ASP A 206 -11.01 4.72 4.37
N LEU A 207 -10.44 5.63 3.57
CA LEU A 207 -9.10 5.47 2.99
C LEU A 207 -8.03 5.48 4.08
N ALA A 208 -8.12 6.41 5.03
CA ALA A 208 -7.25 6.46 6.19
C ALA A 208 -7.27 5.14 6.96
N LEU A 209 -8.46 4.59 7.24
CA LEU A 209 -8.60 3.30 7.92
C LEU A 209 -8.00 2.14 7.11
N ALA A 210 -8.17 2.13 5.78
CA ALA A 210 -7.59 1.12 4.91
C ALA A 210 -6.05 1.16 4.96
N ILE A 211 -5.45 2.35 4.84
CA ILE A 211 -3.99 2.55 4.93
C ILE A 211 -3.48 2.14 6.32
N LEU A 212 -4.15 2.56 7.40
CA LEU A 212 -3.75 2.21 8.77
C LEU A 212 -3.85 0.70 8.99
N ASN A 213 -4.90 0.02 8.52
CA ASN A 213 -4.99 -1.43 8.63
C ASN A 213 -3.89 -2.15 7.84
N TRP A 214 -3.54 -1.66 6.65
CA TRP A 214 -2.42 -2.19 5.88
C TRP A 214 -1.09 -2.08 6.64
N VAL A 215 -0.79 -0.90 7.20
CA VAL A 215 0.42 -0.69 8.00
C VAL A 215 0.42 -1.54 9.28
N LYS A 216 -0.74 -1.67 9.95
CA LYS A 216 -0.92 -2.53 11.12
C LYS A 216 -0.57 -3.98 10.79
N ASP A 217 -1.12 -4.52 9.71
CA ASP A 217 -0.94 -5.92 9.35
C ASP A 217 0.52 -6.27 9.01
N TRP A 218 1.27 -5.33 8.40
CA TRP A 218 2.69 -5.49 8.12
C TRP A 218 3.60 -5.25 9.32
N SER A 219 3.29 -4.27 10.16
CA SER A 219 4.07 -4.03 11.37
C SER A 219 3.92 -5.17 12.39
N ALA A 220 2.80 -5.91 12.36
CA ALA A 220 2.58 -7.09 13.20
C ALA A 220 3.56 -8.24 12.91
N THR A 221 4.22 -8.27 11.74
CA THR A 221 5.07 -9.39 11.34
C THR A 221 6.53 -9.26 11.76
N SER A 222 6.95 -8.13 12.35
CA SER A 222 8.32 -7.94 12.84
C SER A 222 8.33 -7.35 14.26
N PRO A 223 9.07 -7.96 15.20
CA PRO A 223 9.29 -7.37 16.53
C PRO A 223 9.90 -5.97 16.49
N SER A 224 10.74 -5.65 15.49
CA SER A 224 11.35 -4.31 15.34
C SER A 224 10.32 -3.21 15.08
N LEU A 225 9.13 -3.58 14.60
CA LEU A 225 8.06 -2.66 14.23
C LEU A 225 6.96 -2.54 15.30
N LEU A 226 7.16 -3.12 16.49
CA LEU A 226 6.16 -3.11 17.56
C LEU A 226 5.65 -1.70 17.90
N GLY A 227 6.54 -0.70 17.94
CA GLY A 227 6.15 0.69 18.20
C GLY A 227 5.25 1.27 17.10
N LEU A 228 5.49 0.93 15.84
CA LEU A 228 4.62 1.32 14.72
C LEU A 228 3.29 0.56 14.78
N PHE A 229 3.33 -0.73 15.08
CA PHE A 229 2.14 -1.57 15.25
C PHE A 229 1.18 -1.01 16.31
N MET A 230 1.69 -0.66 17.49
CA MET A 230 0.87 -0.13 18.58
C MET A 230 0.23 1.22 18.24
N ARG A 231 1.00 2.16 17.66
CA ARG A 231 0.49 3.47 17.22
C ARG A 231 -0.60 3.32 16.15
N THR A 232 -0.34 2.49 15.16
CA THR A 232 -1.26 2.27 14.04
C THR A 232 -2.53 1.56 14.49
N THR A 233 -2.43 0.53 15.34
CA THR A 233 -3.59 -0.18 15.91
C THR A 233 -4.48 0.75 16.71
N SER A 234 -3.88 1.64 17.51
CA SER A 234 -4.61 2.59 18.36
C SER A 234 -5.44 3.56 17.50
N LEU A 235 -4.82 4.18 16.49
CA LEU A 235 -5.52 5.09 15.58
C LEU A 235 -6.56 4.38 14.72
N ALA A 236 -6.25 3.20 14.17
CA ALA A 236 -7.22 2.43 13.39
C ALA A 236 -8.46 2.06 14.22
N THR A 237 -8.27 1.70 15.49
CA THR A 237 -9.38 1.35 16.41
C THR A 237 -10.25 2.57 16.72
N LEU A 238 -9.63 3.72 17.01
CA LEU A 238 -10.36 4.98 17.26
C LEU A 238 -11.15 5.42 16.02
N LEU A 239 -10.53 5.37 14.84
CA LEU A 239 -11.16 5.75 13.58
C LEU A 239 -12.31 4.81 13.23
N ALA A 240 -12.12 3.50 13.37
CA ALA A 240 -13.17 2.52 13.15
C ALA A 240 -14.37 2.72 14.10
N ALA A 241 -14.11 3.06 15.37
CA ALA A 241 -15.17 3.40 16.32
C ALA A 241 -15.90 4.70 15.93
N GLN A 242 -15.18 5.71 15.45
CA GLN A 242 -15.77 6.95 14.95
C GLN A 242 -16.65 6.73 13.72
N ILE A 243 -16.16 5.98 12.73
CA ILE A 243 -16.92 5.61 11.53
C ILE A 243 -18.19 4.85 11.94
N SER A 244 -18.05 3.86 12.82
CA SER A 244 -19.18 3.06 13.30
C SER A 244 -20.21 3.90 14.06
N ALA A 245 -19.77 4.81 14.94
CA ALA A 245 -20.68 5.69 15.66
C ALA A 245 -21.45 6.61 14.68
N ARG A 246 -20.74 7.26 13.74
CA ARG A 246 -21.36 8.13 12.72
C ARG A 246 -22.40 7.38 11.90
N ALA A 247 -22.07 6.17 11.45
CA ALA A 247 -23.00 5.31 10.71
C ALA A 247 -24.27 4.94 11.51
N ASN A 248 -24.18 4.91 12.84
CA ASN A 248 -25.30 4.64 13.74
C ASN A 248 -25.94 5.93 14.32
N GLY A 249 -25.65 7.10 13.75
CA GLY A 249 -26.23 8.38 14.19
C GLY A 249 -25.69 8.92 15.51
N ALA A 250 -24.58 8.38 16.01
CA ALA A 250 -23.91 8.82 17.23
C ALA A 250 -22.62 9.60 16.92
N SER A 251 -22.29 10.58 17.76
CA SER A 251 -20.97 11.19 17.75
C SER A 251 -20.04 10.44 18.69
N PHE A 252 -18.98 9.84 18.15
CA PHE A 252 -17.91 9.31 18.98
C PHE A 252 -17.03 10.46 19.46
N VAL A 253 -17.07 10.73 20.75
CA VAL A 253 -16.14 11.63 21.43
C VAL A 253 -15.09 10.76 22.10
N PRO A 254 -13.82 10.78 21.65
CA PRO A 254 -12.74 10.09 22.35
C PRO A 254 -12.75 10.53 23.81
N TYR A 255 -12.54 9.59 24.74
CA TYR A 255 -12.42 9.89 26.16
C TYR A 255 -11.09 10.64 26.43
N LEU A 256 -11.00 11.91 26.00
CA LEU A 256 -10.08 12.86 26.58
C LEU A 256 -10.71 13.24 27.91
N SER A 257 -10.10 12.78 29.01
CA SER A 257 -10.65 13.02 30.34
C SER A 257 -10.91 14.51 30.53
N ASN A 258 -11.98 14.86 31.24
CA ASN A 258 -12.26 16.25 31.65
C ASN A 258 -10.97 16.96 32.12
N THR A 259 -10.15 16.24 32.89
CA THR A 259 -8.84 16.66 33.35
C THR A 259 -7.90 17.15 32.24
N VAL A 260 -7.81 16.45 31.10
CA VAL A 260 -6.95 16.83 29.97
C VAL A 260 -7.46 18.11 29.30
N TYR A 261 -8.79 18.24 29.12
CA TYR A 261 -9.38 19.48 28.61
C TYR A 261 -9.11 20.66 29.54
N THR A 262 -9.30 20.47 30.84
CA THR A 262 -9.03 21.50 31.84
C THR A 262 -7.56 21.90 31.84
N GLN A 263 -6.64 20.93 31.78
CA GLN A 263 -5.20 21.19 31.76
C GLN A 263 -4.76 21.96 30.51
N LEU A 264 -5.23 21.57 29.33
CA LEU A 264 -4.92 22.28 28.08
C LEU A 264 -5.50 23.69 28.04
N ALA A 265 -6.75 23.86 28.49
CA ALA A 265 -7.38 25.17 28.57
C ALA A 265 -6.67 26.09 29.58
N SER A 266 -6.31 25.57 30.76
CA SER A 266 -5.52 26.32 31.75
C SER A 266 -4.16 26.72 31.21
N ALA A 267 -3.42 25.80 30.58
CA ALA A 267 -2.12 26.09 29.99
C ALA A 267 -2.19 27.16 28.90
N TYR A 268 -3.23 27.12 28.04
CA TYR A 268 -3.45 28.15 27.02
C TYR A 268 -3.74 29.53 27.64
N VAL A 269 -4.60 29.58 28.66
CA VAL A 269 -4.92 30.83 29.38
C VAL A 269 -3.69 31.41 30.07
N ASP A 270 -2.88 30.56 30.72
CA ASP A 270 -1.66 31.00 31.40
C ASP A 270 -0.62 31.55 30.40
N GLN A 271 -0.49 30.90 29.24
CA GLN A 271 0.42 31.36 28.20
C GLN A 271 -0.05 32.66 27.52
N ALA A 272 -1.36 32.84 27.34
CA ALA A 272 -1.94 34.09 26.86
C ALA A 272 -1.71 35.26 27.85
N ARG A 273 -1.88 35.00 29.16
CA ARG A 273 -1.59 35.99 30.22
C ARG A 273 -0.12 36.37 30.26
N GLN A 274 0.78 35.39 30.13
CA GLN A 274 2.21 35.64 30.07
C GLN A 274 2.55 36.53 28.87
N TYR A 275 2.01 36.21 27.69
CA TYR A 275 2.18 37.03 26.49
C TYR A 275 1.68 38.47 26.67
N GLU A 276 0.49 38.67 27.24
CA GLU A 276 -0.03 40.02 27.53
C GLU A 276 0.85 40.78 28.53
N SER A 277 1.33 40.10 29.58
CA SER A 277 2.25 40.69 30.56
C SER A 277 3.58 41.10 29.92
N ASP A 278 4.12 40.26 29.04
CA ASP A 278 5.39 40.52 28.33
C ASP A 278 5.23 41.61 27.26
N TYR A 279 4.02 41.83 26.73
CA TYR A 279 3.73 42.88 25.75
C TYR A 279 3.51 44.27 26.40
N ILE A 280 3.08 44.31 27.66
CA ILE A 280 2.81 45.54 28.41
C ILE A 280 4.05 46.04 29.18
N ALA A 281 5.07 45.20 29.37
CA ALA A 281 6.37 45.54 29.97
C ALA A 281 7.34 46.16 28.96
#